data_AF-A0A0G1HJN9-F1
#
_entry.id   AF-A0A0G1HJN9-F1
#
_cell.length_a   1.000
_cell.length_b   1.000
_cell.length_c   1.000
_cell.angle_alpha   90.00
_cell.angle_beta   90.00
_cell.angle_gamma   90.00
#
_symmetry.space_group_name_H-M   'P 1'
#
loop_
_entity.id
_entity.type
_entity.pdbx_description
1 polymer ?
#
loop_
_entity_poly.entity_id
_entity_poly.type
_entity_poly.pdbx_seq_one_letter_code
_entity_poly.pdbx_strand_id
1 'polypeptide(L)'
;MVLEKAALFEWYKRGDYKTYDDETLTDIIAEMKRIVPPYVRIERVYRDVPSNDIVDGSRHINFRELVQKRMRENGWKCHCIRCREVKDQEKFQISNFKFQMFIDTYSASDGVEYFISYESPDRKILYAFIRLRLQSKNKRRQLSTIKNIPLIRELHTYGQLVPITD
;
A
#
# COMPACT_ATOMS: atom_id res chain seq x y z
N MET A 1 16.92 -8.82 2.08
CA MET A 1 17.80 -9.57 1.18
C MET A 1 19.15 -8.90 1.11
N VAL A 2 20.21 -9.70 0.97
CA VAL A 2 21.59 -9.26 0.71
C VAL A 2 21.93 -9.55 -0.74
N LEU A 3 22.48 -8.56 -1.43
CA LEU A 3 22.97 -8.67 -2.80
C LEU A 3 24.48 -8.49 -2.79
N GLU A 4 25.21 -9.25 -3.60
CA GLU A 4 26.67 -9.27 -3.60
C GLU A 4 27.30 -7.88 -3.82
N LYS A 5 26.68 -7.06 -4.68
CA LYS A 5 27.18 -5.72 -5.02
C LYS A 5 26.76 -4.62 -4.04
N ALA A 6 26.00 -4.94 -2.99
CA ALA A 6 25.51 -3.96 -2.03
C ALA A 6 26.43 -3.87 -0.80
N ALA A 7 26.51 -2.70 -0.18
CA ALA A 7 27.31 -2.49 1.04
C ALA A 7 26.95 -3.45 2.18
N LEU A 8 25.69 -3.91 2.22
CA LEU A 8 25.20 -4.87 3.20
C LEU A 8 25.87 -6.26 3.11
N PHE A 9 26.44 -6.61 1.95
CA PHE A 9 27.15 -7.87 1.76
C PHE A 9 28.39 -7.98 2.64
N GLU A 10 29.14 -6.89 2.81
CA GLU A 10 30.32 -6.89 3.69
C GLU A 10 29.93 -7.15 5.16
N TRP A 11 28.79 -6.62 5.60
CA TRP A 11 28.29 -6.85 6.96
C TRP A 11 27.83 -8.30 7.15
N TYR A 12 27.17 -8.86 6.13
CA TYR A 12 26.81 -10.27 6.10
C TYR A 12 28.04 -11.19 6.16
N LYS A 13 29.09 -10.89 5.38
CA LYS A 13 30.35 -11.67 5.37
C LYS A 13 31.06 -11.67 6.72
N ARG A 14 30.99 -10.56 7.47
CA ARG A 14 31.58 -10.45 8.82
C ARG A 14 30.70 -11.05 9.92
N GLY A 15 29.45 -11.42 9.62
CA GLY A 15 28.49 -11.91 10.60
C GLY A 15 27.75 -10.80 11.38
N ASP A 16 27.97 -9.53 11.04
CA ASP A 16 27.33 -8.37 11.70
C ASP A 16 25.85 -8.23 11.32
N TYR A 17 25.43 -8.87 10.23
CA TYR A 17 24.08 -8.80 9.70
C TYR A 17 23.59 -10.16 9.23
N LYS A 18 22.34 -10.49 9.56
CA LYS A 18 21.63 -11.67 9.07
C LYS A 18 20.24 -11.26 8.64
N THR A 19 19.77 -11.76 7.50
CA THR A 19 18.40 -11.51 7.07
C THR A 19 17.39 -12.31 7.88
N TYR A 20 16.14 -11.87 7.87
CA TYR A 20 15.03 -12.67 8.35
C TYR A 20 14.83 -13.89 7.45
N ASP A 21 14.50 -15.02 8.06
CA ASP A 21 13.93 -16.17 7.37
C ASP A 21 12.53 -15.86 6.82
N ASP A 22 12.04 -16.73 5.95
CA ASP A 22 10.77 -16.53 5.24
C ASP A 22 9.56 -16.47 6.17
N GLU A 23 9.55 -17.26 7.25
CA GLU A 23 8.46 -17.31 8.21
C GLU A 23 8.40 -16.01 9.01
N THR A 24 9.53 -15.62 9.61
CA THR A 24 9.67 -14.36 10.35
C THR A 24 9.30 -13.16 9.48
N LEU A 25 9.80 -13.11 8.24
CA LEU A 25 9.51 -12.02 7.32
C LEU A 25 8.02 -12.00 6.94
N THR A 26 7.41 -13.15 6.71
CA THR A 26 5.99 -13.26 6.37
C THR A 26 5.12 -12.75 7.52
N ASP A 27 5.43 -13.13 8.76
CA ASP A 27 4.70 -12.69 9.95
C ASP A 27 4.77 -11.19 10.17
N ILE A 28 5.98 -10.63 10.13
CA ILE A 28 6.18 -9.18 10.29
C ILE A 28 5.34 -8.42 9.26
N ILE A 29 5.37 -8.85 8.00
CA ILE A 29 4.61 -8.15 6.95
C ILE A 29 3.10 -8.37 7.09
N ALA A 30 2.65 -9.55 7.50
CA ALA A 30 1.24 -9.82 7.77
C ALA A 30 0.70 -8.93 8.90
N GLU A 31 1.46 -8.78 9.98
CA GLU A 31 1.14 -7.88 11.09
C GLU A 31 1.10 -6.41 10.66
N MET A 32 2.09 -5.96 9.89
CA MET A 32 2.09 -4.61 9.32
C MET A 32 0.82 -4.37 8.50
N LYS A 33 0.44 -5.31 7.62
CA LYS A 33 -0.75 -5.17 6.76
C LYS A 33 -2.07 -5.20 7.54
N ARG A 34 -2.10 -5.81 8.72
CA ARG A 34 -3.26 -5.83 9.62
C ARG A 34 -3.57 -4.42 10.15
N ILE A 35 -2.54 -3.62 10.45
CA ILE A 35 -2.70 -2.29 11.06
C ILE A 35 -2.72 -1.14 10.05
N VAL A 36 -2.50 -1.42 8.76
CA VAL A 36 -2.41 -0.40 7.73
C VAL A 36 -3.76 0.33 7.55
N PRO A 37 -3.78 1.67 7.66
CA PRO A 37 -5.00 2.45 7.50
C PRO A 37 -5.60 2.39 6.09
N PRO A 38 -6.92 2.65 5.95
CA PRO A 38 -7.62 2.63 4.67
C PRO A 38 -7.06 3.56 3.58
N TYR A 39 -6.41 4.66 3.99
CA TYR A 39 -5.85 5.68 3.10
C TYR A 39 -4.43 5.38 2.60
N VAL A 40 -3.82 4.26 3.00
CA VAL A 40 -2.46 3.89 2.59
C VAL A 40 -2.50 2.90 1.41
N ARG A 41 -1.66 3.14 0.40
CA ARG A 41 -1.44 2.20 -0.72
C ARG A 41 -0.10 1.49 -0.55
N ILE A 42 -0.12 0.16 -0.51
CA ILE A 42 1.08 -0.67 -0.50
C ILE A 42 1.30 -1.16 -1.93
N GLU A 43 2.34 -0.67 -2.62
CA GLU A 43 2.62 -1.02 -4.03
C GLU A 43 3.00 -2.50 -4.22
N ARG A 44 4.16 -2.86 -3.67
CA ARG A 44 4.74 -4.20 -3.73
C ARG A 44 5.16 -4.61 -2.32
N VAL A 45 4.91 -5.87 -2.00
CA VAL A 45 5.20 -6.47 -0.69
C VAL A 45 6.67 -6.89 -0.63
N TYR A 46 7.18 -7.41 -1.74
CA TYR A 46 8.55 -7.82 -1.93
C TYR A 46 8.98 -7.43 -3.34
N ARG A 47 10.28 -7.24 -3.56
CA ARG A 47 10.81 -6.85 -4.87
C ARG A 47 11.18 -8.10 -5.65
N ASP A 48 10.83 -8.10 -6.93
CA ASP A 48 11.32 -9.10 -7.87
C ASP A 48 12.82 -8.83 -8.12
N VAL A 49 13.67 -9.60 -7.46
CA VAL A 49 15.11 -9.64 -7.69
C VAL A 49 15.44 -11.07 -8.12
N PRO A 50 16.25 -11.27 -9.18
CA PRO A 50 16.63 -12.61 -9.59
C PRO A 50 17.20 -13.40 -8.41
N SER A 51 16.70 -14.61 -8.18
CA SER A 51 17.09 -15.42 -7.02
C SER A 51 18.59 -15.72 -6.97
N ASN A 52 19.25 -15.73 -8.13
CA ASN A 52 20.70 -15.92 -8.28
C ASN A 52 21.52 -14.74 -7.75
N ASP A 53 20.95 -13.53 -7.72
CA ASP A 53 21.62 -12.34 -7.21
C ASP A 53 21.47 -12.20 -5.67
N ILE A 54 20.61 -13.03 -5.07
CA ILE A 54 20.34 -13.03 -3.63
C ILE A 54 21.32 -13.96 -2.92
N VAL A 55 22.26 -13.35 -2.21
CA VAL A 55 23.22 -14.04 -1.33
C VAL A 55 22.50 -14.59 -0.09
N ASP A 56 21.68 -13.75 0.55
CA ASP A 56 20.94 -14.10 1.78
C ASP A 56 19.54 -13.45 1.82
N GLY A 57 18.58 -14.16 2.44
CA GLY A 57 17.18 -13.78 2.58
C GLY A 57 16.22 -14.43 1.58
N SER A 58 14.95 -14.03 1.62
CA SER A 58 13.87 -14.66 0.84
C SER A 58 14.13 -14.62 -0.67
N ARG A 59 13.99 -15.77 -1.32
CA ARG A 59 14.06 -15.95 -2.78
C ARG A 59 12.68 -16.18 -3.41
N HIS A 60 11.61 -16.07 -2.63
CA HIS A 60 10.24 -16.25 -3.12
C HIS A 60 9.80 -15.07 -3.98
N ILE A 61 9.41 -15.37 -5.22
CA ILE A 61 8.86 -14.38 -6.16
C ILE A 61 7.39 -14.04 -5.80
N ASN A 62 6.66 -15.00 -5.24
CA ASN A 62 5.23 -14.86 -4.90
C ASN A 62 4.99 -14.46 -3.42
N PHE A 63 5.86 -13.64 -2.83
CA PHE A 63 5.79 -13.27 -1.41
C PHE A 63 4.43 -12.66 -0.99
N ARG A 64 3.75 -11.98 -1.92
CA ARG A 64 2.40 -11.45 -1.68
C ARG A 64 1.40 -12.54 -1.32
N GLU A 65 1.46 -13.69 -1.98
CA GLU A 65 0.54 -14.81 -1.75
C GLU A 65 0.79 -15.44 -0.39
N LEU A 66 2.06 -15.60 -0.01
CA LEU A 66 2.48 -16.11 1.30
C LEU A 66 1.90 -15.24 2.43
N VAL A 67 2.10 -13.92 2.35
CA VAL A 67 1.53 -12.97 3.33
C VAL A 67 0.00 -13.03 3.35
N GLN A 68 -0.65 -13.11 2.19
CA GLN A 68 -2.11 -13.21 2.14
C GLN A 68 -2.62 -14.52 2.75
N LYS A 69 -1.91 -15.64 2.55
CA LYS A 69 -2.22 -16.92 3.18
C LYS A 69 -2.10 -16.81 4.70
N ARG A 70 -0.99 -16.29 5.22
CA ARG A 70 -0.77 -16.06 6.65
C ARG A 70 -1.85 -15.18 7.28
N MET A 71 -2.25 -14.11 6.59
CA MET A 71 -3.35 -13.26 7.05
C MET A 71 -4.69 -14.01 7.10
N ARG A 72 -5.00 -14.86 6.11
CA ARG A 72 -6.23 -15.67 6.11
C ARG A 72 -6.25 -16.69 7.24
N GLU A 73 -5.14 -17.37 7.49
CA GLU A 73 -5.00 -18.34 8.58
C GLU A 73 -5.25 -17.71 9.95
N ASN A 74 -4.84 -16.46 10.14
CA ASN A 74 -5.09 -15.68 11.36
C ASN A 74 -6.43 -14.93 11.38
N GLY A 75 -7.27 -15.09 10.35
CA GLY A 75 -8.55 -14.36 10.23
C GLY A 75 -8.40 -12.85 10.02
N TRP A 76 -7.21 -12.37 9.65
CA TRP A 76 -6.92 -10.96 9.43
C TRP A 76 -7.29 -10.50 8.02
N LYS A 77 -7.60 -9.21 7.90
CA LYS A 77 -7.90 -8.54 6.63
C LYS A 77 -7.02 -7.30 6.49
N CYS A 78 -6.61 -7.01 5.25
CA CYS A 78 -5.81 -5.84 4.92
C CYS A 78 -6.73 -4.76 4.36
N HIS A 79 -6.71 -3.57 4.98
CA HIS A 79 -7.55 -2.44 4.58
C HIS A 79 -6.84 -1.44 3.68
N CYS A 80 -5.60 -1.70 3.26
CA CYS A 80 -4.89 -0.81 2.34
C CYS A 80 -5.61 -0.65 1.00
N ILE A 81 -5.39 0.49 0.34
CA ILE A 81 -5.96 0.83 -0.99
C ILE A 81 -5.81 -0.34 -1.96
N ARG A 82 -4.58 -0.87 -2.13
CA ARG A 82 -4.27 -1.95 -3.10
C ARG A 82 -5.05 -3.25 -2.90
N CYS A 83 -5.48 -3.52 -1.66
CA CYS A 83 -6.28 -4.71 -1.35
C CYS A 83 -7.78 -4.52 -1.59
N ARG A 84 -8.22 -3.26 -1.73
CA ARG A 84 -9.62 -2.87 -1.87
C ARG A 84 -9.95 -2.31 -3.26
N GLU A 85 -8.96 -1.98 -4.08
CA GLU A 85 -9.18 -1.53 -5.47
C GLU A 85 -10.13 -2.49 -6.21
N VAL A 86 -11.12 -1.95 -6.90
CA VAL A 86 -11.95 -2.74 -7.81
C VAL A 86 -11.08 -3.27 -8.96
N LYS A 87 -11.09 -4.60 -9.19
CA LYS A 87 -10.24 -5.28 -10.19
C LYS A 87 -11.02 -5.89 -11.35
N ASP A 88 -12.04 -6.70 -11.04
CA ASP A 88 -12.78 -7.48 -12.05
C ASP A 88 -14.07 -6.81 -12.47
N GLN A 89 -13.99 -5.65 -13.15
CA GLN A 89 -15.19 -4.86 -13.52
C GLN A 89 -16.22 -5.61 -14.37
N GLU A 90 -15.85 -6.67 -15.09
CA GLU A 90 -16.77 -7.47 -15.93
C GLU A 90 -17.86 -8.22 -15.15
N LYS A 91 -17.61 -8.58 -13.88
CA LYS A 91 -18.63 -9.19 -13.01
C LYS A 91 -19.52 -8.16 -12.32
N PHE A 92 -19.26 -6.87 -12.48
CA PHE A 92 -19.98 -5.79 -11.80
C PHE A 92 -20.99 -5.12 -12.73
N GLN A 93 -22.25 -5.55 -12.65
CA GLN A 93 -23.35 -4.79 -13.22
C GLN A 93 -23.59 -3.53 -12.35
N ILE A 94 -23.45 -2.35 -12.96
CA ILE A 94 -23.59 -1.02 -12.32
C ILE A 94 -24.95 -0.86 -11.61
N SER A 95 -25.99 -1.56 -12.08
CA SER A 95 -27.37 -1.48 -11.56
C SER A 95 -27.54 -1.94 -10.11
N ASN A 96 -26.60 -2.72 -9.55
CA ASN A 96 -26.71 -3.26 -8.18
C ASN A 96 -25.82 -2.55 -7.15
N PHE A 97 -25.24 -1.40 -7.51
CA PHE A 97 -24.28 -0.75 -6.66
C PHE A 97 -24.90 0.08 -5.54
N LYS A 98 -24.36 -0.09 -4.34
CA LYS A 98 -24.48 0.88 -3.25
C LYS A 98 -23.12 1.53 -3.08
N PHE A 99 -23.04 2.81 -3.40
CA PHE A 99 -21.86 3.63 -3.13
C PHE A 99 -22.07 4.36 -1.81
N GLN A 100 -21.03 4.39 -0.97
CA GLN A 100 -21.02 5.22 0.22
C GLN A 100 -19.74 6.05 0.25
N MET A 101 -19.89 7.33 0.57
CA MET A 101 -18.77 8.22 0.79
C MET A 101 -18.26 8.07 2.22
N PHE A 102 -16.94 7.96 2.38
CA PHE A 102 -16.24 7.96 3.66
C PHE A 102 -15.21 9.08 3.68
N ILE A 103 -14.93 9.64 4.86
CA ILE A 103 -13.91 10.67 5.07
C ILE A 103 -13.03 10.23 6.24
N ASP A 104 -11.82 9.74 5.96
CA ASP A 104 -10.82 9.45 6.97
C ASP A 104 -9.91 10.68 7.15
N THR A 105 -10.00 11.33 8.33
CA THR A 105 -9.20 12.53 8.65
C THR A 105 -7.99 12.16 9.51
N TYR A 106 -6.80 12.64 9.18
CA TYR A 106 -5.57 12.36 9.94
C TYR A 106 -4.56 13.52 9.90
N SER A 107 -3.72 13.62 10.92
CA SER A 107 -2.64 14.61 10.96
C SER A 107 -1.40 14.08 10.26
N ALA A 108 -0.79 14.89 9.40
CA ALA A 108 0.47 14.56 8.74
C ALA A 108 1.29 15.82 8.45
N SER A 109 2.57 15.80 8.85
CA SER A 109 3.53 16.89 8.60
C SER A 109 2.95 18.27 8.95
N ASP A 110 2.46 18.42 10.19
CA ASP A 110 1.85 19.64 10.76
C ASP A 110 0.59 20.16 10.07
N GLY A 111 0.03 19.42 9.11
CA GLY A 111 -1.23 19.71 8.43
C GLY A 111 -2.27 18.62 8.69
N VAL A 112 -3.46 18.82 8.12
CA VAL A 112 -4.57 17.87 8.21
C VAL A 112 -4.84 17.29 6.83
N GLU A 113 -4.94 15.98 6.75
CA GLU A 113 -5.29 15.24 5.55
C GLU A 113 -6.72 14.72 5.67
N TYR A 114 -7.46 14.83 4.58
CA TYR A 114 -8.79 14.28 4.38
C TYR A 114 -8.69 13.29 3.23
N PHE A 115 -8.82 12.00 3.54
CA PHE A 115 -8.98 10.96 2.54
C PHE A 115 -10.48 10.75 2.31
N ILE A 116 -10.98 11.28 1.21
CA ILE A 116 -12.39 11.22 0.84
C ILE A 116 -12.52 10.11 -0.19
N SER A 117 -13.29 9.07 0.10
CA SER A 117 -13.37 7.87 -0.73
C SER A 117 -14.80 7.44 -1.00
N TYR A 118 -15.06 6.98 -2.21
CA TYR A 118 -16.26 6.23 -2.55
C TYR A 118 -15.97 4.72 -2.48
N GLU A 119 -16.67 4.04 -1.59
CA GLU A 119 -16.45 2.64 -1.26
C GLU A 119 -17.78 1.88 -1.19
N SER A 120 -17.71 0.54 -1.13
CA SER A 120 -18.85 -0.28 -0.77
C SER A 120 -19.26 0.02 0.69
N PRO A 121 -20.52 -0.20 1.11
CA PRO A 121 -20.95 0.10 2.47
C PRO A 121 -20.17 -0.66 3.55
N ASP A 122 -19.67 -1.85 3.22
CA ASP A 122 -18.79 -2.66 4.08
C ASP A 122 -17.30 -2.30 3.98
N ARG A 123 -16.97 -1.22 3.25
CA ARG A 123 -15.62 -0.70 2.98
C ARG A 123 -14.64 -1.70 2.38
N LYS A 124 -15.11 -2.82 1.80
CA LYS A 124 -14.25 -3.85 1.19
C LYS A 124 -13.75 -3.46 -0.20
N ILE A 125 -14.54 -2.69 -0.95
CA ILE A 125 -14.22 -2.28 -2.31
C ILE A 125 -14.11 -0.77 -2.36
N LEU A 126 -13.05 -0.27 -2.98
CA LEU A 126 -12.73 1.13 -3.20
C LEU A 126 -12.87 1.44 -4.70
N TYR A 127 -13.67 2.46 -5.01
CA TYR A 127 -14.01 2.84 -6.39
C TYR A 127 -13.31 4.11 -6.83
N ALA A 128 -13.19 5.08 -5.92
CA ALA A 128 -12.50 6.33 -6.16
C ALA A 128 -12.08 6.95 -4.83
N PHE A 129 -11.07 7.82 -4.87
CA PHE A 129 -10.71 8.65 -3.73
C PHE A 129 -10.05 9.97 -4.13
N ILE A 130 -10.08 10.91 -3.19
CA ILE A 130 -9.38 12.19 -3.23
C ILE A 130 -8.56 12.32 -1.96
N ARG A 131 -7.33 12.83 -2.09
CA ARG A 131 -6.50 13.28 -0.97
C ARG A 131 -6.52 14.80 -0.92
N LEU A 132 -7.25 15.36 0.04
CA LEU A 132 -7.30 16.78 0.30
C LEU A 132 -6.43 17.11 1.52
N ARG A 133 -5.51 18.06 1.37
CA ARG A 133 -4.65 18.53 2.46
C ARG A 133 -5.00 19.97 2.83
N LEU A 134 -5.29 20.18 4.11
CA LEU A 134 -5.25 21.51 4.73
C LEU A 134 -3.85 21.74 5.30
N GLN A 135 -3.18 22.76 4.79
CA GLN A 135 -1.79 23.02 5.12
C GLN A 135 -1.63 23.56 6.55
N SER A 136 -0.46 23.29 7.12
CA SER A 136 -0.07 23.85 8.42
C SER A 136 -0.09 25.37 8.43
N LYS A 137 -0.28 25.99 9.59
CA LYS A 137 0.00 27.42 9.77
C LYS A 137 1.51 27.72 9.72
N ASN A 138 2.37 26.71 9.83
CA ASN A 138 3.82 26.87 9.70
C ASN A 138 4.22 27.08 8.23
N LYS A 139 4.47 28.35 7.89
CA LYS A 139 4.71 28.83 6.53
C LYS A 139 6.13 28.52 5.99
N ARG A 140 7.06 28.06 6.83
CA ARG A 140 8.48 27.87 6.42
C ARG A 140 8.68 26.81 5.32
N ARG A 141 7.75 25.86 5.21
CA ARG A 141 7.80 24.76 4.23
C ARG A 141 6.86 24.95 3.04
N GLN A 142 6.20 26.12 2.93
CA GLN A 142 5.24 26.38 1.86
C GLN A 142 5.88 27.22 0.76
N LEU A 143 5.67 26.80 -0.50
CA LEU A 143 5.96 27.65 -1.64
C LEU A 143 5.02 28.86 -1.61
N SER A 144 5.54 30.03 -1.98
CA SER A 144 4.79 31.30 -1.95
C SER A 144 3.46 31.23 -2.70
N THR A 145 3.43 30.55 -3.84
CA THR A 145 2.27 30.44 -4.75
C THR A 145 1.11 29.60 -4.16
N ILE A 146 1.39 28.71 -3.22
CA ILE A 146 0.39 27.79 -2.64
C ILE A 146 0.25 27.99 -1.14
N LYS A 147 0.55 29.18 -0.64
CA LYS A 147 0.51 29.46 0.79
C LYS A 147 -0.93 29.55 1.30
N ASN A 148 -1.23 28.91 2.42
CA ASN A 148 -2.54 28.93 3.09
C ASN A 148 -3.75 28.44 2.24
N ILE A 149 -3.53 27.70 1.16
CA ILE A 149 -4.64 27.14 0.36
C ILE A 149 -4.82 25.63 0.63
N PRO A 150 -6.05 25.09 0.57
CA PRO A 150 -6.27 23.65 0.50
C PRO A 150 -5.65 23.07 -0.78
N LEU A 151 -5.12 21.85 -0.70
CA LEU A 151 -4.46 21.17 -1.82
C LEU A 151 -5.11 19.82 -2.10
N ILE A 152 -5.58 19.60 -3.32
CA ILE A 152 -5.86 18.25 -3.82
C ILE A 152 -4.52 17.64 -4.26
N ARG A 153 -4.03 16.66 -3.50
CA ARG A 153 -2.75 15.99 -3.75
C ARG A 153 -2.87 14.83 -4.73
N GLU A 154 -4.06 14.23 -4.77
CA GLU A 154 -4.37 13.08 -5.62
C GLU A 154 -5.88 13.03 -5.80
N LEU A 155 -6.32 12.77 -7.04
CA LEU A 155 -7.66 12.35 -7.40
C LEU A 155 -7.49 11.09 -8.22
N HIS A 156 -8.13 10.00 -7.79
CA HIS A 156 -8.02 8.71 -8.46
C HIS A 156 -9.38 8.04 -8.56
N THR A 157 -9.73 7.60 -9.76
CA THR A 157 -10.94 6.84 -10.07
C THR A 157 -10.53 5.54 -10.77
N TYR A 158 -11.00 4.40 -10.27
CA TYR A 158 -10.73 3.11 -10.91
C TYR A 158 -11.71 2.88 -12.06
N GLY A 159 -11.20 2.92 -13.30
CA GLY A 159 -11.96 2.66 -14.51
C GLY A 159 -11.77 1.25 -15.06
N GLN A 160 -12.35 0.99 -16.24
CA GLN A 160 -12.16 -0.28 -16.95
C GLN A 160 -10.69 -0.44 -17.36
N LEU A 161 -10.11 -1.58 -17.00
CA LEU A 161 -8.83 -2.03 -17.54
C LEU A 161 -9.15 -2.90 -18.75
N VAL A 162 -8.67 -2.50 -19.93
CA VAL A 162 -8.81 -3.31 -21.15
C VAL A 162 -7.91 -4.54 -20.98
N PRO A 163 -8.44 -5.77 -21.10
CA PRO A 163 -7.60 -6.96 -21.09
C PRO A 163 -6.61 -6.90 -22.26
N ILE A 164 -5.36 -7.28 -22.01
CA ILE A 164 -4.39 -7.46 -23.08
C ILE A 164 -4.85 -8.72 -23.83
N THR A 165 -5.32 -8.55 -25.06
CA THR A 165 -5.55 -9.65 -25.99
C THR A 165 -4.21 -10.26 -26.37
N ASP A 166 -4.10 -11.60 -26.31
CA ASP A 166 -2.96 -12.36 -26.82
C ASP A 166 -2.64 -12.05 -28.30
#